data_AF-A0ABD2BW67-F1
#
_entry.id   AF-A0ABD2BW67-F1
#
_cell.length_a   1.000
_cell.length_b   1.000
_cell.length_c   1.000
_cell.angle_alpha   90.00
_cell.angle_beta   90.00
_cell.angle_gamma   90.00
#
_symmetry.space_group_name_H-M   'P 1'
#
loop_
_entity.id
_entity.type
_entity.pdbx_description
1 polymer ?
#
loop_
_entity_poly.entity_id
_entity_poly.type
_entity_poly.pdbx_seq_one_letter_code
_entity_poly.pdbx_strand_id
1 'polypeptide(L)'
;MKINTKHKSIQTNNDRKQIPETVVYYNKIKFRVDVSGQMARKYNVKSKSYRWLVQAFFNIFDFSGINAWIPYKETSAQNIARQQFLLQITEELSSRRKGKSTRNIKWPI
;
A
#
# COMPACT_ATOMS: atom_id res chain seq x y z
N MET A 1 -31.08 2.04 -5.42
CA MET A 1 -30.90 1.06 -6.52
C MET A 1 -29.42 1.00 -6.87
N LYS A 2 -28.73 -0.15 -6.75
CA LYS A 2 -27.32 -0.31 -7.17
C LYS A 2 -27.30 -0.73 -8.64
N ILE A 3 -26.59 0.01 -9.47
CA ILE A 3 -26.53 -0.18 -10.92
C ILE A 3 -25.28 -1.01 -11.25
N ASN A 4 -25.42 -2.11 -11.98
CA ASN A 4 -24.32 -2.97 -12.39
C ASN A 4 -24.42 -3.28 -13.89
N THR A 5 -23.45 -2.84 -14.67
CA THR A 5 -23.46 -2.97 -16.14
C THR A 5 -23.15 -4.41 -16.60
N LYS A 6 -22.53 -5.24 -15.75
CA LYS A 6 -22.07 -6.60 -16.13
C LYS A 6 -23.08 -7.71 -15.82
N HIS A 7 -24.04 -7.49 -14.91
CA HIS A 7 -25.02 -8.49 -14.51
C HIS A 7 -26.41 -8.05 -14.98
N LYS A 8 -26.81 -8.53 -16.17
CA LYS A 8 -28.12 -8.23 -16.78
C LYS A 8 -29.26 -9.04 -16.16
N SER A 9 -28.97 -10.16 -15.48
CA SER A 9 -29.92 -10.93 -14.67
C SER A 9 -29.61 -10.81 -13.18
N ILE A 10 -30.65 -10.63 -12.37
CA ILE A 10 -30.56 -10.63 -10.91
C ILE A 10 -30.61 -12.10 -10.48
N GLN A 11 -29.44 -12.72 -10.31
CA GLN A 11 -29.35 -14.03 -9.68
C GLN A 11 -29.23 -13.81 -8.16
N THR A 12 -30.10 -14.48 -7.41
CA THR A 12 -30.06 -14.53 -5.95
C THR A 12 -29.29 -15.78 -5.56
N ASN A 13 -28.24 -15.62 -4.75
CA ASN A 13 -27.54 -16.79 -4.23
C ASN A 13 -28.45 -17.51 -3.23
N ASN A 14 -28.42 -18.86 -3.22
CA ASN A 14 -29.29 -19.71 -2.41
C ASN A 14 -28.86 -19.77 -0.92
N ASP A 15 -28.42 -18.63 -0.39
CA ASP A 15 -28.13 -18.41 1.01
C ASP A 15 -29.40 -17.98 1.74
N ARG A 16 -29.56 -18.34 3.02
CA ARG A 16 -30.76 -18.02 3.85
C ARG A 16 -31.18 -16.54 3.88
N LYS A 17 -30.34 -15.63 3.39
CA LYS A 17 -30.55 -14.17 3.36
C LYS A 17 -30.98 -13.63 1.98
N GLN A 18 -31.03 -14.45 0.93
CA GLN A 18 -31.43 -14.08 -0.45
C GLN A 18 -30.82 -12.74 -0.93
N ILE A 19 -29.53 -12.52 -0.64
CA ILE A 19 -28.86 -11.29 -1.04
C ILE A 19 -28.50 -11.42 -2.52
N PRO A 20 -28.86 -10.44 -3.38
CA PRO A 20 -28.52 -10.50 -4.79
C PRO A 20 -27.00 -10.47 -4.98
N GLU A 21 -26.49 -11.28 -5.91
CA GLU A 21 -25.05 -11.43 -6.17
C GLU A 21 -24.35 -10.09 -6.42
N THR A 22 -25.04 -9.15 -7.07
CA THR A 22 -24.56 -7.79 -7.30
C THR A 22 -24.19 -7.05 -6.00
N VAL A 23 -24.95 -7.26 -4.92
CA VAL A 23 -24.67 -6.63 -3.62
C VAL A 23 -23.45 -7.27 -2.96
N VAL A 24 -23.33 -8.60 -3.02
CA VAL A 24 -22.18 -9.36 -2.50
C VAL A 24 -20.90 -8.96 -3.23
N TYR A 25 -20.94 -8.95 -4.57
CA TYR A 25 -19.81 -8.58 -5.41
C TYR A 25 -19.35 -7.13 -5.17
N TYR A 26 -20.29 -6.19 -5.12
CA TYR A 26 -19.98 -4.79 -4.81
C TYR A 26 -19.35 -4.65 -3.42
N ASN A 27 -19.91 -5.30 -2.41
CA ASN A 27 -19.41 -5.22 -1.03
C ASN A 27 -18.01 -5.83 -0.92
N LYS A 28 -17.72 -6.92 -1.64
CA LYS A 28 -16.39 -7.55 -1.69
C LYS A 28 -15.33 -6.59 -2.24
N ILE A 29 -15.63 -5.85 -3.31
CA ILE A 29 -14.68 -4.90 -3.91
C ILE A 29 -14.51 -3.67 -3.02
N LYS A 30 -15.62 -3.11 -2.51
CA LYS A 30 -15.60 -1.94 -1.63
C LYS A 30 -14.77 -2.20 -0.37
N PHE A 31 -14.96 -3.36 0.26
CA PHE A 31 -14.22 -3.76 1.45
C PHE A 31 -12.70 -3.78 1.22
N ARG A 32 -12.23 -4.24 0.06
CA ARG A 32 -10.79 -4.25 -0.26
C ARG A 32 -10.19 -2.85 -0.31
N VAL A 33 -10.92 -1.86 -0.84
CA VAL A 33 -10.47 -0.46 -0.87
C VAL A 33 -10.37 0.11 0.55
N ASP A 34 -11.36 -0.18 1.39
CA ASP A 34 -11.39 0.27 2.79
C ASP A 34 -10.22 -0.31 3.60
N VAL A 35 -9.90 -1.59 3.40
CA VAL A 35 -8.76 -2.25 4.07
C VAL A 35 -7.42 -1.63 3.65
N SER A 36 -7.21 -1.38 2.35
CA SER A 36 -6.00 -0.69 1.87
C SER A 36 -5.88 0.73 2.43
N GLY A 37 -7.00 1.47 2.51
CA GLY A 37 -7.05 2.79 3.13
C GLY A 37 -6.70 2.77 4.62
N GLN A 38 -7.17 1.76 5.36
CA GLN A 38 -6.81 1.57 6.77
C GLN A 38 -5.32 1.22 6.94
N MET A 39 -4.77 0.39 6.07
CA MET A 39 -3.35 0.04 6.08
C MET A 39 -2.44 1.24 5.77
N ALA A 40 -2.86 2.14 4.87
CA ALA A 40 -2.15 3.40 4.63
C ALA A 40 -2.21 4.31 5.86
N ARG A 41 -3.38 4.42 6.53
CA ARG A 41 -3.54 5.25 7.74
C ARG A 41 -2.77 4.74 8.95
N LYS A 42 -2.57 3.41 9.09
CA LYS A 42 -1.95 2.79 10.27
C LYS A 42 -0.48 3.20 10.53
N TYR A 43 0.23 3.69 9.52
CA TYR A 43 1.64 4.12 9.65
C TYR A 43 1.87 5.54 9.14
N ASN A 44 0.80 6.30 9.05
CA ASN A 44 0.81 7.63 8.50
C ASN A 44 1.63 8.59 9.39
N VAL A 45 2.80 9.02 8.91
CA VAL A 45 3.73 9.96 9.58
C VAL A 45 3.28 11.42 9.37
N LYS A 46 1.97 11.67 9.34
CA LYS A 46 1.41 13.03 9.21
C LYS A 46 1.70 13.83 10.47
N SER A 47 2.83 14.53 10.47
CA SER A 47 3.00 15.76 11.26
C SER A 47 2.01 16.80 10.73
N LYS A 48 1.61 17.76 11.57
CA LYS A 48 0.68 18.84 11.19
C LYS A 48 1.37 19.74 10.15
N SER A 49 1.34 19.34 8.89
CA SER A 49 2.08 19.99 7.80
C SER A 49 1.10 20.77 6.92
N TYR A 50 1.31 22.08 6.79
CA TYR A 50 0.53 22.96 5.91
C TYR A 50 0.79 22.76 4.40
N ARG A 51 1.59 21.74 4.03
CA ARG A 51 2.04 21.49 2.67
C ARG A 51 1.43 20.19 2.16
N TRP A 52 0.30 20.32 1.45
CA TRP A 52 -0.43 19.20 0.86
C TRP A 52 0.45 18.31 -0.05
N LEU A 53 1.44 18.91 -0.73
CA LEU A 53 2.38 18.19 -1.61
C LEU A 53 3.23 17.17 -0.86
N VAL A 54 3.74 17.56 0.32
CA VAL A 54 4.56 16.69 1.16
C VAL A 54 3.71 15.52 1.66
N GLN A 55 2.46 15.80 2.04
CA GLN A 55 1.52 14.78 2.47
C GLN A 55 1.10 13.84 1.34
N ALA A 56 0.89 14.36 0.13
CA ALA A 56 0.62 13.56 -1.06
C ALA A 56 1.80 12.66 -1.42
N PHE A 57 3.02 13.19 -1.35
CA PHE A 57 4.25 12.42 -1.55
C PHE A 57 4.35 11.25 -0.56
N PHE A 58 4.14 11.50 0.73
CA PHE A 58 4.16 10.43 1.74
C PHE A 58 3.05 9.40 1.52
N ASN A 59 1.84 9.81 1.12
CA ASN A 59 0.78 8.86 0.79
C ASN A 59 1.17 7.96 -0.40
N ILE A 60 1.75 8.53 -1.46
CA ILE A 60 2.22 7.77 -2.63
C ILE A 60 3.33 6.79 -2.20
N PHE A 61 4.24 7.24 -1.35
CA PHE A 61 5.32 6.41 -0.81
C PHE A 61 4.78 5.24 0.02
N ASP A 62 3.78 5.49 0.87
CA ASP A 62 3.10 4.45 1.65
C ASP A 62 2.45 3.39 0.74
N PHE A 63 1.79 3.81 -0.34
CA PHE A 63 1.20 2.88 -1.32
C PHE A 63 2.28 2.10 -2.08
N SER A 64 3.37 2.74 -2.48
CA SER A 64 4.49 2.07 -3.15
C SER A 64 5.12 1.00 -2.24
N GLY A 65 5.32 1.32 -0.96
CA GLY A 65 5.83 0.38 0.04
C GLY A 65 4.91 -0.83 0.24
N ILE A 66 3.59 -0.62 0.27
CA ILE A 66 2.61 -1.72 0.34
C ILE A 66 2.68 -2.57 -0.94
N ASN A 67 2.72 -1.94 -2.12
CA ASN A 67 2.77 -2.63 -3.40
C ASN A 67 4.06 -3.44 -3.59
N ALA A 68 5.18 -2.97 -3.05
CA ALA A 68 6.46 -3.70 -3.07
C ALA A 68 6.50 -4.84 -2.04
N TRP A 69 5.83 -4.67 -0.89
CA TRP A 69 5.81 -5.67 0.18
C TRP A 69 5.00 -6.92 -0.16
N ILE A 70 3.89 -6.78 -0.90
CA ILE A 70 3.02 -7.90 -1.30
C ILE A 70 3.80 -9.01 -2.06
N PRO A 71 4.46 -8.72 -3.21
CA PRO A 71 5.20 -9.74 -3.96
C PRO A 71 6.48 -10.20 -3.23
N TYR A 72 7.05 -9.36 -2.38
CA TYR A 72 8.20 -9.73 -1.54
C TYR A 72 7.83 -10.83 -0.54
N LYS A 73 6.68 -10.70 0.12
CA LYS A 73 6.16 -11.72 1.03
C LYS A 73 5.84 -13.03 0.32
N GLU A 74 5.31 -12.96 -0.91
CA GLU A 74 4.99 -14.13 -1.72
C GLU A 74 6.26 -14.88 -2.16
N THR A 75 7.30 -14.15 -2.60
CA THR A 75 8.53 -14.76 -3.10
C THR A 75 9.44 -15.29 -1.99
N SER A 76 9.51 -14.59 -0.85
CA SER A 76 10.43 -14.95 0.23
C SER A 76 9.86 -15.96 1.23
N ALA A 77 8.57 -16.31 1.16
CA ALA A 77 7.84 -17.16 2.13
C ALA A 77 7.99 -16.76 3.62
N GLN A 78 8.58 -15.59 3.89
CA GLN A 78 8.81 -15.07 5.23
C GLN A 78 7.70 -14.11 5.62
N ASN A 79 7.21 -14.25 6.85
CA ASN A 79 6.22 -13.34 7.41
C ASN A 79 6.89 -12.11 8.01
N ILE A 80 7.45 -11.26 7.15
CA ILE A 80 8.12 -10.01 7.56
C ILE A 80 7.08 -8.92 7.78
N ALA A 81 7.15 -8.24 8.92
CA ALA A 81 6.31 -7.08 9.20
C ALA A 81 6.65 -5.92 8.25
N ARG A 82 5.64 -5.19 7.78
CA ARG A 82 5.81 -4.09 6.81
C ARG A 82 6.86 -3.06 7.23
N GLN A 83 6.94 -2.73 8.52
CA GLN A 83 7.94 -1.80 9.05
C GLN A 83 9.37 -2.31 8.88
N GLN A 84 9.61 -3.61 9.11
CA GLN A 84 10.92 -4.22 8.95
C GLN A 84 11.35 -4.24 7.48
N PHE A 85 10.41 -4.55 6.57
CA PHE A 85 10.64 -4.48 5.13
C PHE A 85 11.04 -3.05 4.67
N LEU A 86 10.30 -2.04 5.12
CA LEU A 86 10.62 -0.64 4.81
C LEU A 86 11.96 -0.19 5.41
N LEU A 87 12.29 -0.64 6.63
CA LEU A 87 13.58 -0.38 7.25
C LEU A 87 14.72 -0.98 6.43
N GLN A 88 14.61 -2.25 6.03
CA GLN A 88 15.61 -2.94 5.20
C GLN A 88 15.86 -2.20 3.88
N ILE A 89 14.79 -1.78 3.18
CA ILE A 89 14.93 -0.99 1.95
C ILE A 89 15.63 0.34 2.22
N THR A 90 15.27 1.02 3.31
CA THR A 90 15.85 2.32 3.66
C THR A 90 17.34 2.19 3.98
N GLU A 91 17.73 1.14 4.70
CA GLU A 91 19.12 0.81 5.00
C GLU A 91 19.92 0.50 3.72
N GLU A 92 19.36 -0.29 2.80
CA GLU A 92 19.97 -0.60 1.51
C GLU A 92 20.15 0.66 0.64
N LEU A 93 19.14 1.51 0.57
CA LEU A 93 19.21 2.78 -0.15
C LEU A 93 20.23 3.75 0.48
N SER A 94 20.33 3.76 1.81
CA SER A 94 21.26 4.61 2.56
C SER A 94 22.72 4.13 2.42
N SER A 95 22.96 2.83 2.53
CA SER A 95 24.29 2.22 2.39
C SER A 95 24.88 2.45 0.99
N ARG A 96 24.05 2.37 -0.06
CA ARG A 96 24.44 2.67 -1.45
C ARG A 96 24.85 4.14 -1.65
N ARG A 97 24.32 5.06 -0.86
CA ARG A 97 24.73 6.47 -0.86
C ARG A 97 26.07 6.68 -0.17
N LYS A 98 26.31 6.01 0.97
CA LYS A 98 27.55 6.14 1.75
C LYS A 98 28.80 5.70 0.97
N GLY A 99 28.70 4.67 0.11
CA GLY A 99 29.80 4.24 -0.76
C GLY A 99 30.16 5.20 -1.91
N LYS A 100 29.39 6.27 -2.13
CA LYS A 100 29.70 7.32 -3.13
C LYS A 100 30.32 8.58 -2.50
N SER A 101 30.08 8.83 -1.21
CA SER A 101 30.63 9.99 -0.50
C SER A 101 32.08 9.81 -0.06
N THR A 102 32.59 8.57 -0.01
CA THR A 102 33.96 8.24 0.43
C THR A 102 34.98 8.19 -0.70
N ARG A 103 34.60 8.49 -1.95
CA ARG A 103 35.55 8.66 -3.06
C ARG A 103 35.91 10.15 -3.23
N ASN A 104 37.06 10.50 -2.67
CA ASN A 104 37.90 11.68 -2.94
C ASN A 104 37.21 13.05 -2.91
N ILE A 105 37.25 13.68 -1.72
CA ILE A 105 37.48 15.12 -1.63
C ILE A 105 38.67 15.31 -0.69
N LYS A 106 39.87 15.26 -1.26
CA LYS A 106 41.08 15.79 -0.64
C LYS A 106 41.27 17.17 -1.26
N TRP A 107 40.84 18.22 -0.57
CA TRP A 107 41.13 19.58 -1.01
C TRP A 107 42.63 19.82 -0.88
N PRO A 108 43.34 20.26 -1.93
CA PRO A 108 44.69 20.76 -1.76
C PRO A 108 44.59 22.08 -0.97
N ILE A 109 45.29 22.14 0.15
CA ILE A 109 45.71 23.41 0.76
C ILE A 109 46.99 23.83 0.04
#